data_AF-C8N6I7-F1
#
_entry.id   AF-C8N6I7-F1
#
_cell.length_a   1.000
_cell.length_b   1.000
_cell.length_c   1.000
_cell.angle_alpha   90.00
_cell.angle_beta   90.00
_cell.angle_gamma   90.00
#
_symmetry.space_group_name_H-M   'P 1'
#
loop_
_entity.id
_entity.type
_entity.pdbx_description
1 polymer ?
#
loop_
_entity_poly.entity_id
_entity_poly.type
_entity_poly.pdbx_seq_one_letter_code
_entity_poly.pdbx_strand_id
1 'polypeptide(L)'
;MVGGIMNLVTRYLQWLKEHGLDTYAYPPLSDDEITAFETAQGIALPAALRELYLHLGGQESEILNQIPYRLIPLAEMVTVQAHLLAQVQQAFGENWADFRLDGFEDGDMVRNLLFHDKRLPIFQNDNDDYYCLDFAPAEAGRAGQVIAVRGEPDGESTDLLLMFDTFDACLEDIIEDLDNEAMQDMESFFAHTGETLQALGEHLDELDTADFYDAEIGAHIERTLGAIDGVLHDMTPGALRVHVYHVAADAGRPFQLLITSGMSSLPMAFPDDGYEALRRAELLVMLPPDWNVRAQEDVSTWPMQWLKILARLPHEQHTWLGYGHTITFSEDATATLLGTPFNSLLVLPPRTLPEDFVRLQTADGEVINFYALVPLYPAEFALKERDGLEALLTRFNASHITECVDLSRVDCAAS
;
A
#
# COMPACT_ATOMS: atom_id res chain seq x y z
N MET A 1 43.31 1.05 19.83
CA MET A 1 42.07 1.83 19.99
C MET A 1 40.98 0.84 20.27
N VAL A 2 40.26 1.02 21.38
CA VAL A 2 39.22 0.09 21.85
C VAL A 2 38.07 0.18 20.85
N GLY A 3 37.87 -0.87 20.05
CA GLY A 3 36.67 -1.00 19.23
C GLY A 3 35.47 -1.12 20.15
N GLY A 4 34.69 -0.05 20.27
CA GLY A 4 33.44 -0.08 21.02
C GLY A 4 32.50 -1.05 20.32
N ILE A 5 31.97 -2.02 21.06
CA ILE A 5 30.86 -2.86 20.60
C ILE A 5 29.74 -1.89 20.24
N MET A 6 29.33 -1.93 18.98
CA MET A 6 28.26 -1.11 18.46
C MET A 6 26.94 -1.53 19.13
N ASN A 7 26.12 -0.59 19.60
CA ASN A 7 24.82 -0.90 20.21
C ASN A 7 23.90 -1.57 19.16
N LEU A 8 23.02 -2.49 19.59
CA LEU A 8 22.09 -3.25 18.73
C LEU A 8 21.32 -2.36 17.76
N VAL A 9 20.82 -1.20 18.23
CA VAL A 9 20.09 -0.26 17.37
C VAL A 9 20.98 0.27 16.25
N THR A 10 22.22 0.64 16.56
CA THR A 10 23.17 1.11 15.55
C THR A 10 23.53 0.00 14.55
N ARG A 11 23.64 -1.27 15.00
CA ARG A 11 23.84 -2.43 14.10
C ARG A 11 22.68 -2.60 13.12
N TYR A 12 21.45 -2.63 13.62
CA TYR A 12 20.26 -2.76 12.79
C TYR A 12 20.16 -1.63 11.75
N LEU A 13 20.32 -0.38 12.18
CA LEU A 13 20.26 0.79 11.30
C LEU A 13 21.38 0.80 10.25
N GLN A 14 22.59 0.38 10.63
CA GLN A 14 23.70 0.27 9.70
C GLN A 14 23.43 -0.81 8.66
N TRP A 15 22.92 -1.97 9.07
CA TRP A 15 22.57 -3.06 8.16
C TRP A 15 21.53 -2.59 7.13
N LEU A 16 20.45 -1.92 7.56
CA LEU A 16 19.43 -1.38 6.64
C LEU A 16 20.05 -0.44 5.60
N LYS A 17 20.93 0.46 6.05
CA LYS A 17 21.60 1.42 5.16
C LYS A 17 22.57 0.75 4.19
N GLU A 18 23.32 -0.24 4.63
CA GLU A 18 24.27 -0.98 3.78
C GLU A 18 23.57 -1.75 2.65
N HIS A 19 22.32 -2.16 2.89
CA HIS A 19 21.49 -2.86 1.91
C HIS A 19 20.52 -1.95 1.15
N GLY A 20 20.58 -0.62 1.37
CA GLY A 20 19.74 0.36 0.67
C GLY A 20 18.26 0.32 1.06
N LEU A 21 17.96 -0.13 2.27
CA LEU A 21 16.61 -0.34 2.81
C LEU A 21 16.17 0.77 3.76
N ASP A 22 17.01 1.78 3.97
CA ASP A 22 16.67 2.98 4.74
C ASP A 22 15.57 3.82 4.08
N THR A 23 15.30 3.61 2.79
CA THR A 23 14.20 4.26 2.05
C THR A 23 12.82 3.74 2.45
N TYR A 24 12.72 2.54 3.00
CA TYR A 24 11.46 1.96 3.50
C TYR A 24 11.11 2.42 4.92
N ALA A 25 11.93 3.28 5.51
CA ALA A 25 11.77 3.73 6.87
C ALA A 25 11.03 5.08 6.91
N TYR A 26 9.97 5.18 7.72
CA TYR A 26 9.29 6.45 7.95
C TYR A 26 10.20 7.44 8.71
N PRO A 27 9.94 8.76 8.59
CA PRO A 27 10.70 9.76 9.33
C PRO A 27 10.76 9.44 10.84
N PRO A 28 11.90 9.70 11.51
CA PRO A 28 12.04 9.46 12.93
C PRO A 28 10.99 10.20 13.76
N LEU A 29 10.54 9.57 14.84
CA LEU A 29 9.62 10.19 15.79
C LEU A 29 10.36 11.11 16.75
N SER A 30 9.66 12.13 17.25
CA SER A 30 10.12 12.95 18.36
C SER A 30 9.91 12.26 19.71
N ASP A 31 10.72 12.65 20.71
CA ASP A 31 10.53 12.20 22.10
C ASP A 31 9.11 12.48 22.62
N ASP A 32 8.50 13.59 22.21
CA ASP A 32 7.16 13.98 22.62
C ASP A 32 6.09 13.03 22.04
N GLU A 33 6.23 12.61 20.78
CA GLU A 33 5.34 11.65 20.13
C GLU A 33 5.39 10.28 20.81
N ILE A 34 6.61 9.78 21.10
CA ILE A 34 6.78 8.50 21.78
C ILE A 34 6.23 8.57 23.21
N THR A 35 6.49 9.67 23.93
CA THR A 35 5.97 9.87 25.30
C THR A 35 4.45 9.97 25.33
N ALA A 36 3.85 10.62 24.32
CA ALA A 36 2.40 10.70 24.18
C ALA A 36 1.80 9.31 23.95
N PHE A 37 2.42 8.49 23.10
CA PHE A 37 2.02 7.10 22.88
C PHE A 37 2.11 6.26 24.17
N GLU A 38 3.25 6.30 24.87
CA GLU A 38 3.46 5.60 26.15
C GLU A 38 2.41 6.01 27.20
N THR A 39 2.12 7.30 27.30
CA THR A 39 1.11 7.84 28.22
C THR A 39 -0.29 7.38 27.83
N ALA A 40 -0.64 7.41 26.55
CA ALA A 40 -1.94 6.96 26.06
C ALA A 40 -2.16 5.46 26.31
N GLN A 41 -1.10 4.66 26.15
CA GLN A 41 -1.13 3.21 26.37
C GLN A 41 -0.90 2.82 27.84
N GLY A 42 -0.44 3.73 28.70
CA GLY A 42 -0.11 3.43 30.09
C GLY A 42 1.03 2.42 30.23
N ILE A 43 1.99 2.46 29.31
CA ILE A 43 3.16 1.56 29.23
C ILE A 43 4.44 2.37 29.11
N ALA A 44 5.59 1.71 29.27
CA ALA A 44 6.90 2.26 28.92
C ALA A 44 7.55 1.33 27.89
N LEU A 45 7.96 1.86 26.75
CA LEU A 45 8.63 1.09 25.73
C LEU A 45 10.05 0.69 26.21
N PRO A 46 10.55 -0.50 25.81
CA PRO A 46 11.95 -0.85 26.01
C PRO A 46 12.88 0.23 25.44
N ALA A 47 13.99 0.49 26.12
CA ALA A 47 14.90 1.58 25.78
C ALA A 47 15.43 1.48 24.33
N ALA A 48 15.80 0.26 23.89
CA ALA A 48 16.26 0.02 22.52
C ALA A 48 15.15 0.24 21.48
N LEU A 49 13.90 -0.12 21.79
CA LEU A 49 12.77 0.16 20.89
C LEU A 49 12.47 1.67 20.80
N ARG A 50 12.54 2.38 21.93
CA ARG A 50 12.44 3.84 21.93
C ARG A 50 13.55 4.47 21.08
N GLU A 51 14.78 4.00 21.23
CA GLU A 51 15.92 4.47 20.43
C GLU A 51 15.72 4.19 18.93
N LEU A 52 15.19 3.02 18.54
CA LEU A 52 14.81 2.74 17.15
C LEU A 52 13.82 3.75 16.61
N TYR A 53 12.74 4.04 17.34
CA TYR A 53 11.73 5.02 16.90
C TYR A 53 12.27 6.45 16.78
N LEU A 54 13.28 6.82 17.58
CA LEU A 54 13.98 8.10 17.45
C LEU A 54 14.88 8.17 16.21
N HIS A 55 15.17 7.04 15.57
CA HIS A 55 15.98 6.95 14.35
C HIS A 55 15.17 6.66 13.08
N LEU A 56 14.06 5.92 13.18
CA LEU A 56 13.09 5.72 12.11
C LEU A 56 11.69 5.45 12.68
N GLY A 57 10.65 6.03 12.09
CA GLY A 57 9.28 6.02 12.62
C GLY A 57 8.50 4.72 12.43
N GLY A 58 9.19 3.59 12.29
CA GLY A 58 8.67 2.35 11.72
C GLY A 58 8.99 2.24 10.23
N GLN A 59 8.54 1.16 9.61
CA GLN A 59 8.84 0.82 8.22
C GLN A 59 7.54 0.55 7.46
N GLU A 60 7.58 0.74 6.15
CA GLU A 60 6.47 0.44 5.25
C GLU A 60 6.15 -1.06 5.24
N SER A 61 4.89 -1.45 5.04
CA SER A 61 4.47 -2.86 4.95
C SER A 61 5.24 -3.64 3.89
N GLU A 62 5.63 -2.94 2.83
CA GLU A 62 6.34 -3.47 1.68
C GLU A 62 7.76 -3.95 1.99
N ILE A 63 8.32 -3.53 3.15
CA ILE A 63 9.67 -3.96 3.54
C ILE A 63 9.76 -5.46 3.79
N LEU A 64 8.64 -6.14 4.06
CA LEU A 64 8.59 -7.60 4.20
C LEU A 64 8.99 -8.35 2.91
N ASN A 65 9.02 -7.67 1.76
CA ASN A 65 9.52 -8.23 0.51
C ASN A 65 11.05 -8.14 0.39
N GLN A 66 11.70 -7.41 1.29
CA GLN A 66 13.14 -7.12 1.26
C GLN A 66 13.87 -7.59 2.52
N ILE A 67 13.16 -7.69 3.65
CA ILE A 67 13.66 -8.22 4.91
C ILE A 67 12.60 -9.09 5.59
N PRO A 68 13.00 -10.12 6.34
CA PRO A 68 12.07 -10.99 7.06
C PRO A 68 11.26 -10.29 8.17
N TYR A 69 11.68 -9.11 8.65
CA TYR A 69 11.05 -8.43 9.79
C TYR A 69 10.83 -6.94 9.56
N ARG A 70 9.57 -6.50 9.60
CA ARG A 70 9.18 -5.08 9.52
C ARG A 70 8.93 -4.49 10.89
N LEU A 71 9.56 -3.36 11.23
CA LEU A 71 9.17 -2.55 12.38
C LEU A 71 7.84 -1.82 12.13
N ILE A 72 6.82 -2.10 12.93
CA ILE A 72 5.48 -1.51 12.78
C ILE A 72 5.48 -0.05 13.29
N PRO A 73 4.97 0.93 12.55
CA PRO A 73 4.86 2.31 13.04
C PRO A 73 3.95 2.44 14.27
N LEU A 74 4.31 3.31 15.22
CA LEU A 74 3.45 3.58 16.40
C LEU A 74 2.04 4.06 16.01
N ALA A 75 1.91 4.76 14.88
CA ALA A 75 0.63 5.22 14.35
C ALA A 75 -0.26 4.07 13.83
N GLU A 76 0.33 2.96 13.41
CA GLU A 76 -0.39 1.77 12.90
C GLU A 76 -0.79 0.80 14.01
N MET A 77 -0.19 0.92 15.19
CA MET A 77 -0.35 -0.03 16.31
C MET A 77 -1.82 -0.38 16.63
N VAL A 78 -2.69 0.64 16.72
CA VAL A 78 -4.11 0.45 17.03
C VAL A 78 -4.85 -0.24 15.89
N THR A 79 -4.49 0.07 14.64
CA THR A 79 -5.05 -0.55 13.44
C THR A 79 -4.66 -2.02 13.35
N VAL A 80 -3.39 -2.34 13.60
CA VAL A 80 -2.90 -3.73 13.62
C VAL A 80 -3.59 -4.52 14.74
N GLN A 81 -3.75 -3.95 15.93
CA GLN A 81 -4.51 -4.60 17.00
C GLN A 81 -5.97 -4.84 16.62
N ALA A 82 -6.62 -3.87 15.97
CA ALA A 82 -7.99 -4.04 15.48
C ALA A 82 -8.09 -5.15 14.43
N HIS A 83 -7.09 -5.26 13.55
CA HIS A 83 -6.98 -6.33 12.57
C HIS A 83 -6.83 -7.70 13.24
N LEU A 84 -5.87 -7.86 14.15
CA LEU A 84 -5.67 -9.11 14.90
C LEU A 84 -6.95 -9.53 15.65
N LEU A 85 -7.64 -8.58 16.28
CA LEU A 85 -8.92 -8.85 16.93
C LEU A 85 -10.00 -9.31 15.93
N ALA A 86 -10.07 -8.68 14.75
CA ALA A 86 -11.01 -9.06 13.71
C ALA A 86 -10.75 -10.50 13.21
N GLN A 87 -9.49 -10.87 13.03
CA GLN A 87 -9.10 -12.23 12.60
C GLN A 87 -9.46 -13.27 13.66
N VAL A 88 -9.18 -12.99 14.94
CA VAL A 88 -9.61 -13.82 16.06
C VAL A 88 -11.14 -13.95 16.12
N GLN A 89 -11.88 -12.86 15.91
CA GLN A 89 -13.35 -12.88 15.88
C GLN A 89 -13.90 -13.67 14.69
N GLN A 90 -13.23 -13.59 13.53
CA GLN A 90 -13.60 -14.32 12.33
C GLN A 90 -13.40 -15.82 12.51
N ALA A 91 -12.27 -16.23 13.10
CA ALA A 91 -11.94 -17.63 13.32
C ALA A 91 -12.77 -18.29 14.44
N PHE A 92 -12.98 -17.58 15.56
CA PHE A 92 -13.55 -18.18 16.79
C PHE A 92 -14.94 -17.64 17.18
N GLY A 93 -15.49 -16.69 16.41
CA GLY A 93 -16.81 -16.11 16.62
C GLY A 93 -16.93 -15.25 17.89
N GLU A 94 -18.16 -14.95 18.31
CA GLU A 94 -18.44 -14.02 19.43
C GLU A 94 -17.86 -14.49 20.79
N ASN A 95 -17.55 -15.78 20.94
CA ASN A 95 -17.01 -16.36 22.17
C ASN A 95 -15.47 -16.52 22.15
N TRP A 96 -14.77 -15.88 21.20
CA TRP A 96 -13.32 -15.93 21.10
C TRP A 96 -12.60 -15.63 22.42
N ALA A 97 -13.16 -14.75 23.26
CA ALA A 97 -12.57 -14.36 24.55
C ALA A 97 -12.48 -15.51 25.56
N ASP A 98 -13.33 -16.54 25.41
CA ASP A 98 -13.34 -17.75 26.23
C ASP A 98 -12.52 -18.89 25.61
N PHE A 99 -12.10 -18.76 24.35
CA PHE A 99 -11.31 -19.76 23.64
C PHE A 99 -9.89 -19.84 24.22
N ARG A 100 -9.40 -21.06 24.41
CA ARG A 100 -8.06 -21.35 24.94
C ARG A 100 -7.41 -22.38 24.05
N LEU A 101 -6.15 -22.15 23.68
CA LEU A 101 -5.36 -23.08 22.90
C LEU A 101 -5.14 -24.36 23.70
N ASP A 102 -5.44 -25.50 23.07
CA ASP A 102 -5.16 -26.81 23.64
C ASP A 102 -3.65 -27.08 23.59
N GLY A 103 -3.10 -27.66 24.65
CA GLY A 103 -1.67 -28.01 24.69
C GLY A 103 -0.71 -26.81 24.73
N PHE A 104 -1.19 -25.61 25.08
CA PHE A 104 -0.35 -24.41 25.18
C PHE A 104 0.67 -24.49 26.32
N GLU A 105 1.95 -24.61 25.97
CA GLU A 105 3.05 -24.87 26.92
C GLU A 105 3.49 -23.61 27.69
N ASP A 106 3.33 -22.42 27.11
CA ASP A 106 3.78 -21.15 27.70
C ASP A 106 2.81 -20.55 28.73
N GLY A 107 1.78 -21.28 29.15
CA GLY A 107 0.66 -20.78 29.97
C GLY A 107 1.02 -20.14 31.32
N ASP A 108 2.18 -20.48 31.87
CA ASP A 108 2.69 -19.89 33.12
C ASP A 108 3.29 -18.49 32.89
N MET A 109 3.83 -18.23 31.70
CA MET A 109 4.49 -16.97 31.30
C MET A 109 3.57 -16.07 30.49
N VAL A 110 2.79 -16.64 29.59
CA VAL A 110 1.90 -15.93 28.67
C VAL A 110 0.46 -16.32 28.98
N ARG A 111 -0.45 -15.34 29.08
CA ARG A 111 -1.88 -15.68 29.22
C ARG A 111 -2.34 -16.36 27.94
N ASN A 112 -2.94 -17.55 28.06
CA ASN A 112 -3.61 -18.23 26.95
C ASN A 112 -4.86 -17.43 26.53
N LEU A 113 -4.65 -16.39 25.75
CA LEU A 113 -5.64 -15.47 25.22
C LEU A 113 -5.13 -15.12 23.83
N LEU A 114 -5.92 -15.33 22.78
CA LEU A 114 -5.49 -15.03 21.42
C LEU A 114 -5.33 -13.53 21.16
N PHE A 115 -6.02 -12.68 21.93
CA PHE A 115 -5.92 -11.24 21.82
C PHE A 115 -5.95 -10.55 23.19
N HIS A 116 -5.16 -9.47 23.34
CA HIS A 116 -5.20 -8.57 24.50
C HIS A 116 -4.74 -7.17 24.08
N ASP A 117 -5.42 -6.11 24.52
CA ASP A 117 -5.15 -4.70 24.15
C ASP A 117 -3.75 -4.21 24.59
N LYS A 118 -3.22 -4.78 25.68
CA LYS A 118 -1.85 -4.57 26.16
C LYS A 118 -0.76 -5.42 25.49
N ARG A 119 -1.05 -6.10 24.38
CA ARG A 119 -0.03 -6.73 23.53
C ARG A 119 0.22 -5.84 22.33
N LEU A 120 1.38 -5.19 22.30
CA LEU A 120 1.71 -4.19 21.29
C LEU A 120 2.50 -4.83 20.14
N PRO A 121 1.94 -4.96 18.93
CA PRO A 121 2.65 -5.52 17.77
C PRO A 121 3.77 -4.58 17.32
N ILE A 122 5.02 -5.01 17.49
CA ILE A 122 6.22 -4.20 17.21
C ILE A 122 6.94 -4.64 15.94
N PHE A 123 7.00 -5.94 15.65
CA PHE A 123 7.44 -6.44 14.36
C PHE A 123 6.37 -7.29 13.71
N GLN A 124 6.36 -7.28 12.39
CA GLN A 124 5.64 -8.25 11.56
C GLN A 124 6.69 -9.04 10.78
N ASN A 125 6.47 -10.33 10.53
CA ASN A 125 7.27 -11.11 9.59
C ASN A 125 6.49 -11.40 8.29
N ASP A 126 7.16 -12.01 7.33
CA ASP A 126 6.61 -12.39 6.02
C ASP A 126 5.54 -13.50 6.07
N ASN A 127 5.51 -14.28 7.16
CA ASN A 127 4.49 -15.30 7.44
C ASN A 127 3.21 -14.73 8.10
N ASP A 128 3.09 -13.40 8.16
CA ASP A 128 2.01 -12.68 8.84
C ASP A 128 1.92 -12.97 10.35
N ASP A 129 3.04 -13.28 10.99
CA ASP A 129 3.15 -13.31 12.44
C ASP A 129 3.61 -11.96 12.98
N TYR A 130 3.11 -11.64 14.17
CA TYR A 130 3.34 -10.38 14.85
C TYR A 130 4.10 -10.62 16.14
N TYR A 131 5.30 -10.06 16.24
CA TYR A 131 6.08 -10.02 17.46
C TYR A 131 5.52 -8.89 18.30
N CYS A 132 4.88 -9.26 19.42
CA CYS A 132 4.16 -8.34 20.28
C CYS A 132 4.89 -8.19 21.62
N LEU A 133 5.05 -6.95 22.09
CA LEU A 133 5.40 -6.70 23.49
C LEU A 133 4.20 -6.99 24.38
N ASP A 134 4.34 -7.98 25.26
CA ASP A 134 3.30 -8.39 26.18
C ASP A 134 3.37 -7.61 27.50
N PHE A 135 2.50 -6.61 27.66
CA PHE A 135 2.32 -5.88 28.91
C PHE A 135 1.19 -6.44 29.79
N ALA A 136 0.60 -7.58 29.42
CA ALA A 136 -0.36 -8.32 30.23
C ALA A 136 0.00 -9.81 30.37
N PRO A 137 1.21 -10.12 30.86
CA PRO A 137 1.68 -11.50 31.00
C PRO A 137 0.88 -12.30 32.03
N ALA A 138 1.11 -13.61 32.04
CA ALA A 138 0.66 -14.49 33.12
C ALA A 138 1.52 -14.27 34.40
N GLU A 139 1.25 -15.03 35.46
CA GLU A 139 1.83 -14.76 36.79
C GLU A 139 3.36 -14.87 36.83
N ALA A 140 3.95 -15.82 36.09
CA ALA A 140 5.41 -15.97 36.03
C ALA A 140 6.06 -15.13 34.91
N GLY A 141 5.25 -14.57 34.01
CA GLY A 141 5.72 -13.83 32.86
C GLY A 141 6.23 -12.43 33.17
N ARG A 142 6.96 -11.87 32.22
CA ARG A 142 7.60 -10.57 32.35
C ARG A 142 6.90 -9.52 31.50
N ALA A 143 6.55 -8.39 32.09
CA ALA A 143 6.01 -7.27 31.33
C ALA A 143 7.05 -6.76 30.32
N GLY A 144 6.66 -6.69 29.05
CA GLY A 144 7.54 -6.35 27.92
C GLY A 144 8.33 -7.53 27.36
N GLN A 145 8.01 -8.77 27.73
CA GLN A 145 8.45 -9.97 26.99
C GLN A 145 7.87 -9.93 25.57
N VAL A 146 8.53 -10.61 24.63
CA VAL A 146 8.11 -10.65 23.23
C VAL A 146 7.45 -12.00 22.95
N ILE A 147 6.22 -11.94 22.46
CA ILE A 147 5.45 -13.11 22.05
C ILE A 147 5.19 -13.04 20.54
N ALA A 148 5.21 -14.16 19.84
CA ALA A 148 4.67 -14.26 18.50
C ALA A 148 3.17 -14.48 18.57
N VAL A 149 2.42 -13.73 17.76
CA VAL A 149 0.97 -13.85 17.58
C VAL A 149 0.70 -14.02 16.10
N ARG A 150 0.01 -15.09 15.73
CA ARG A 150 -0.31 -15.34 14.32
C ARG A 150 -1.37 -14.37 13.82
N GLY A 151 -1.18 -13.83 12.62
CA GLY A 151 -2.13 -12.90 11.98
C GLY A 151 -3.48 -13.56 11.68
N GLU A 152 -3.44 -14.79 11.15
CA GLU A 152 -4.61 -15.61 10.86
C GLU A 152 -4.60 -16.89 11.72
N PRO A 153 -5.19 -16.84 12.93
CA PRO A 153 -5.17 -17.98 13.86
C PRO A 153 -6.11 -19.12 13.42
N ASP A 154 -5.67 -20.37 13.60
CA ASP A 154 -6.42 -21.58 13.26
C ASP A 154 -6.80 -22.45 14.48
N GLY A 155 -6.34 -22.07 15.67
CA GLY A 155 -6.66 -22.69 16.96
C GLY A 155 -5.56 -23.63 17.48
N GLU A 156 -4.45 -23.78 16.76
CA GLU A 156 -3.31 -24.58 17.17
C GLU A 156 -2.42 -23.84 18.17
N SER A 157 -1.67 -24.58 19.00
CA SER A 157 -0.82 -23.98 20.04
C SER A 157 0.26 -23.03 19.51
N THR A 158 0.55 -23.07 18.21
CA THR A 158 1.47 -22.16 17.50
C THR A 158 0.91 -20.77 17.23
N ASP A 159 -0.40 -20.54 17.40
CA ASP A 159 -1.01 -19.22 17.20
C ASP A 159 -0.52 -18.15 18.18
N LEU A 160 0.08 -18.60 19.29
CA LEU A 160 0.63 -17.77 20.34
C LEU A 160 1.85 -18.46 20.92
N LEU A 161 3.01 -17.81 20.96
CA LEU A 161 4.25 -18.39 21.48
C LEU A 161 5.08 -17.35 22.22
N LEU A 162 5.72 -17.72 23.34
CA LEU A 162 6.75 -16.89 23.95
C LEU A 162 8.04 -17.00 23.15
N MET A 163 8.51 -15.89 22.57
CA MET A 163 9.74 -15.88 21.76
C MET A 163 10.95 -15.44 22.58
N PHE A 164 10.83 -14.32 23.31
CA PHE A 164 11.96 -13.73 24.02
C PHE A 164 11.56 -13.07 25.34
N ASP A 165 12.45 -13.15 26.33
CA ASP A 165 12.27 -12.48 27.63
C ASP A 165 12.38 -10.95 27.56
N THR A 166 12.99 -10.41 26.50
CA THR A 166 13.25 -8.97 26.32
C THR A 166 13.28 -8.59 24.85
N PHE A 167 12.95 -7.33 24.57
CA PHE A 167 13.12 -6.73 23.24
C PHE A 167 14.57 -6.76 22.73
N ASP A 168 15.57 -6.51 23.59
CA ASP A 168 16.97 -6.55 23.19
C ASP A 168 17.38 -7.92 22.63
N ALA A 169 16.91 -9.00 23.25
CA ALA A 169 17.13 -10.37 22.76
C ALA A 169 16.41 -10.61 21.41
N CYS A 170 15.19 -10.12 21.26
CA CYS A 170 14.45 -10.18 20.00
C CYS A 170 15.17 -9.42 18.88
N LEU A 171 15.68 -8.22 19.15
CA LEU A 171 16.39 -7.41 18.17
C LEU A 171 17.74 -8.03 17.81
N GLU A 172 18.44 -8.63 18.78
CA GLU A 172 19.68 -9.36 18.52
C GLU A 172 19.45 -10.55 17.59
N ASP A 173 18.41 -11.35 17.83
CA ASP A 173 18.00 -12.48 16.99
C ASP A 173 17.65 -12.04 15.56
N ILE A 174 16.83 -10.99 15.42
CA ILE A 174 16.51 -10.39 14.11
C ILE A 174 17.79 -9.95 13.38
N ILE A 175 18.73 -9.29 14.05
CA ILE A 175 19.99 -8.88 13.42
C ILE A 175 20.83 -10.09 13.01
N GLU A 176 20.86 -11.15 13.82
CA GLU A 176 21.58 -12.39 13.48
C GLU A 176 20.98 -13.07 12.25
N ASP A 177 19.65 -13.11 12.13
CA ASP A 177 18.97 -13.63 10.94
C ASP A 177 19.31 -12.81 9.70
N LEU A 178 19.26 -11.48 9.80
CA LEU A 178 19.64 -10.57 8.72
C LEU A 178 21.13 -10.66 8.33
N ASP A 179 22.02 -10.90 9.29
CA ASP A 179 23.47 -11.09 9.06
C ASP A 179 23.77 -12.46 8.40
N ASN A 180 22.95 -13.49 8.65
CA ASN A 180 23.13 -14.84 8.11
C ASN A 180 22.68 -15.00 6.64
N GLU A 181 21.84 -14.11 6.11
CA GLU A 181 21.35 -14.16 4.72
C GLU A 181 22.36 -13.70 3.66
N ALA A 182 23.53 -13.21 4.07
CA ALA A 182 24.67 -13.02 3.18
C ALA A 182 25.32 -14.39 2.84
N MET A 183 24.69 -15.11 1.90
CA MET A 183 25.23 -16.28 1.18
C MET A 183 25.09 -17.65 1.88
N GLN A 184 23.86 -18.16 1.99
CA GLN A 184 23.61 -19.61 2.00
C GLN A 184 22.24 -20.00 1.41
N ASP A 185 22.28 -20.40 0.14
CA ASP A 185 21.58 -21.53 -0.45
C ASP A 185 20.09 -21.73 -0.14
N MET A 186 19.31 -21.15 -1.04
CA MET A 186 18.00 -21.60 -1.56
C MET A 186 17.93 -23.11 -1.93
N GLU A 187 18.94 -23.94 -1.63
CA GLU A 187 18.94 -25.41 -1.78
C GLU A 187 18.94 -26.16 -0.42
N SER A 188 19.36 -25.54 0.69
CA SER A 188 19.42 -26.24 2.00
C SER A 188 18.09 -26.21 2.76
N PHE A 189 17.26 -25.18 2.54
CA PHE A 189 15.95 -25.06 3.20
C PHE A 189 14.94 -26.09 2.67
N PHE A 190 15.04 -26.49 1.39
CA PHE A 190 14.21 -27.53 0.80
C PHE A 190 14.58 -28.97 1.22
N ALA A 191 15.66 -29.17 1.97
CA ALA A 191 16.15 -30.50 2.30
C ALA A 191 15.51 -31.14 3.55
N HIS A 192 14.70 -30.42 4.34
CA HIS A 192 14.20 -30.92 5.63
C HIS A 192 12.68 -31.00 5.84
N THR A 193 11.87 -30.80 4.80
CA THR A 193 10.41 -31.06 4.87
C THR A 193 9.94 -31.84 3.64
N GLY A 194 10.62 -32.94 3.37
CA GLY A 194 10.45 -33.80 2.20
C GLY A 194 9.16 -34.63 2.12
N GLU A 195 8.09 -34.34 2.86
CA GLU A 195 6.86 -35.16 2.80
C GLU A 195 5.54 -34.39 2.60
N THR A 196 5.52 -33.06 2.60
CA THR A 196 4.25 -32.29 2.43
C THR A 196 4.22 -31.41 1.17
N LEU A 197 5.31 -31.32 0.41
CA LEU A 197 5.41 -30.51 -0.81
C LEU A 197 4.85 -31.17 -2.07
N GLN A 198 4.61 -32.48 -2.06
CA GLN A 198 4.06 -33.18 -3.23
C GLN A 198 2.56 -32.91 -3.46
N ALA A 199 1.86 -32.37 -2.46
CA ALA A 199 0.44 -32.02 -2.56
C ALA A 199 0.17 -30.54 -2.88
N LEU A 200 1.16 -29.66 -2.70
CA LEU A 200 1.06 -28.21 -2.96
C LEU A 200 1.76 -27.79 -4.25
N GLY A 201 2.66 -28.63 -4.79
CA GLY A 201 3.45 -28.36 -6.00
C GLY A 201 2.71 -28.41 -7.33
N GLU A 202 1.38 -28.35 -7.37
CA GLU A 202 0.63 -28.25 -8.63
C GLU A 202 -0.04 -26.87 -8.86
N HIS A 203 0.01 -25.91 -7.91
CA HIS A 203 -0.78 -24.67 -8.04
C HIS A 203 -0.11 -23.34 -7.66
N LEU A 204 1.21 -23.30 -7.44
CA LEU A 204 1.94 -22.04 -7.26
C LEU A 204 3.10 -22.00 -8.25
N ASP A 205 2.78 -21.78 -9.52
CA ASP A 205 3.73 -21.10 -10.39
C ASP A 205 3.91 -19.67 -9.82
N GLU A 206 5.15 -19.28 -9.55
CA GLU A 206 5.54 -17.87 -9.45
C GLU A 206 5.02 -17.15 -10.71
N LEU A 207 3.94 -16.38 -10.59
CA LEU A 207 3.50 -15.50 -11.67
C LEU A 207 4.50 -14.34 -11.73
N ASP A 208 5.23 -14.21 -12.85
CA ASP A 208 5.96 -13.01 -13.26
C ASP A 208 5.02 -11.79 -13.16
N THR A 209 5.00 -11.09 -12.03
CA THR A 209 4.21 -9.87 -11.89
C THR A 209 4.80 -8.79 -12.78
N ALA A 210 4.01 -8.29 -13.73
CA ALA A 210 4.47 -7.29 -14.67
C ALA A 210 4.66 -5.92 -14.00
N ASP A 211 5.89 -5.41 -14.06
CA ASP A 211 6.34 -4.15 -13.45
C ASP A 211 7.40 -3.51 -14.35
N PHE A 212 6.95 -2.94 -15.47
CA PHE A 212 7.81 -2.37 -16.50
C PHE A 212 7.62 -0.85 -16.57
N TYR A 213 8.64 -0.17 -17.08
CA TYR A 213 8.66 1.28 -17.35
C TYR A 213 8.54 2.21 -16.14
N ASP A 214 8.42 1.71 -14.90
CA ASP A 214 8.22 2.55 -13.72
C ASP A 214 9.27 3.67 -13.59
N ALA A 215 10.55 3.32 -13.70
CA ALA A 215 11.65 4.29 -13.66
C ALA A 215 11.60 5.30 -14.83
N GLU A 216 11.15 4.88 -16.02
CA GLU A 216 11.02 5.77 -17.19
C GLU A 216 9.83 6.73 -17.03
N ILE A 217 8.72 6.24 -16.46
CA ILE A 217 7.53 7.03 -16.13
C ILE A 217 7.87 8.06 -15.05
N GLY A 218 8.53 7.65 -13.96
CA GLY A 218 8.99 8.54 -12.91
C GLY A 218 9.90 9.66 -13.45
N ALA A 219 10.91 9.30 -14.24
CA ALA A 219 11.81 10.29 -14.87
C ALA A 219 11.06 11.23 -15.84
N HIS A 220 10.07 10.73 -16.57
CA HIS A 220 9.25 11.53 -17.47
C HIS A 220 8.37 12.54 -16.71
N ILE A 221 7.77 12.12 -15.59
CA ILE A 221 7.02 12.98 -14.67
C ILE A 221 7.93 14.09 -14.15
N GLU A 222 9.10 13.76 -13.60
CA GLU A 222 10.03 14.76 -13.06
C GLU A 222 10.49 15.78 -14.10
N ARG A 223 10.76 15.30 -15.32
CA ARG A 223 11.22 16.14 -16.43
C ARG A 223 10.16 17.16 -16.89
N THR A 224 8.89 16.79 -16.87
CA THR A 224 7.80 17.55 -17.52
C THR A 224 6.88 18.27 -16.56
N LEU A 225 6.62 17.66 -15.40
CA LEU A 225 5.69 18.14 -14.39
C LEU A 225 6.43 18.66 -13.16
N GLY A 226 7.65 18.18 -12.89
CA GLY A 226 8.46 18.59 -11.74
C GLY A 226 8.53 17.51 -10.68
N ALA A 227 9.12 17.85 -9.54
CA ALA A 227 9.46 16.89 -8.49
C ALA A 227 8.26 16.05 -8.05
N ILE A 228 8.50 14.76 -7.87
CA ILE A 228 7.54 13.82 -7.31
C ILE A 228 7.52 14.03 -5.79
N ASP A 229 6.33 14.23 -5.23
CA ASP A 229 6.13 14.42 -3.78
C ASP A 229 5.99 13.11 -3.03
N GLY A 230 5.58 12.05 -3.73
CA GLY A 230 5.51 10.70 -3.18
C GLY A 230 5.04 9.70 -4.22
N VAL A 231 5.22 8.42 -3.91
CA VAL A 231 4.70 7.30 -4.71
C VAL A 231 3.94 6.39 -3.77
N LEU A 232 2.71 6.04 -4.16
CA LEU A 232 1.98 4.96 -3.52
C LEU A 232 2.26 3.69 -4.31
N HIS A 233 3.16 2.87 -3.79
CA HIS A 233 3.44 1.59 -4.41
C HIS A 233 2.26 0.63 -4.27
N ASP A 234 2.29 -0.43 -5.05
CA ASP A 234 1.17 -1.35 -5.20
C ASP A 234 1.67 -2.77 -5.06
N MET A 235 1.32 -3.32 -3.90
CA MET A 235 1.75 -4.64 -3.46
C MET A 235 0.57 -5.61 -3.46
N THR A 236 -0.53 -5.26 -4.14
CA THR A 236 -1.64 -6.19 -4.35
C THR A 236 -1.14 -7.38 -5.17
N PRO A 237 -1.21 -8.62 -4.65
CA PRO A 237 -0.80 -9.79 -5.42
C PRO A 237 -1.59 -9.89 -6.74
N GLY A 238 -0.89 -10.17 -7.83
CA GLY A 238 -1.53 -10.29 -9.14
C GLY A 238 -0.54 -10.21 -10.30
N ALA A 239 -1.09 -10.26 -11.51
CA ALA A 239 -0.30 -10.21 -12.73
C ALA A 239 0.27 -8.82 -13.06
N LEU A 240 -0.14 -7.78 -12.33
CA LEU A 240 0.17 -6.38 -12.64
C LEU A 240 0.37 -5.56 -11.37
N ARG A 241 1.50 -4.85 -11.26
CA ARG A 241 1.71 -3.78 -10.28
C ARG A 241 1.25 -2.45 -10.85
N VAL A 242 0.54 -1.66 -10.06
CA VAL A 242 0.04 -0.33 -10.42
C VAL A 242 0.35 0.67 -9.30
N HIS A 243 1.53 1.24 -9.34
CA HIS A 243 1.93 2.36 -8.50
C HIS A 243 1.14 3.63 -8.84
N VAL A 244 1.09 4.59 -7.91
CA VAL A 244 0.52 5.91 -8.14
C VAL A 244 1.48 6.99 -7.69
N TYR A 245 2.03 7.74 -8.65
CA TYR A 245 2.85 8.92 -8.43
C TYR A 245 1.99 10.10 -8.00
N HIS A 246 2.44 10.83 -6.98
CA HIS A 246 1.87 12.09 -6.54
C HIS A 246 2.82 13.24 -6.88
N VAL A 247 2.28 14.23 -7.58
CA VAL A 247 2.93 15.53 -7.80
C VAL A 247 2.06 16.59 -7.15
N ALA A 248 2.61 17.31 -6.18
CA ALA A 248 1.89 18.34 -5.45
C ALA A 248 1.65 19.59 -6.30
N ALA A 249 0.70 20.39 -5.81
CA ALA A 249 0.43 21.71 -6.34
C ALA A 249 1.57 22.66 -5.99
N ASP A 250 1.88 23.55 -6.91
CA ASP A 250 2.83 24.64 -6.69
C ASP A 250 2.24 25.98 -7.22
N ALA A 251 3.00 27.06 -7.08
CA ALA A 251 2.54 28.39 -7.47
C ALA A 251 2.29 28.55 -9.00
N GLY A 252 2.96 27.74 -9.83
CA GLY A 252 2.78 27.71 -11.29
C GLY A 252 1.74 26.68 -11.75
N ARG A 253 1.50 25.64 -10.94
CA ARG A 253 0.52 24.58 -11.16
C ARG A 253 -0.40 24.46 -9.94
N PRO A 254 -1.52 25.21 -9.88
CA PRO A 254 -2.42 25.23 -8.73
C PRO A 254 -3.36 24.00 -8.73
N PHE A 255 -2.79 22.81 -8.89
CA PHE A 255 -3.46 21.53 -8.81
C PHE A 255 -2.44 20.42 -8.54
N GLN A 256 -2.89 19.36 -7.86
CA GLN A 256 -2.13 18.14 -7.63
C GLN A 256 -2.41 17.14 -8.75
N LEU A 257 -1.49 16.20 -8.96
CA LEU A 257 -1.65 15.09 -9.89
C LEU A 257 -1.44 13.77 -9.18
N LEU A 258 -2.33 12.82 -9.45
CA LEU A 258 -2.13 11.40 -9.18
C LEU A 258 -2.01 10.70 -10.52
N ILE A 259 -0.93 9.95 -10.76
CA ILE A 259 -0.60 9.35 -12.06
C ILE A 259 -0.25 7.89 -11.83
N THR A 260 -0.90 6.97 -12.55
CA THR A 260 -0.55 5.55 -12.44
C THR A 260 0.80 5.26 -13.09
N SER A 261 1.45 4.23 -12.59
CA SER A 261 2.59 3.58 -13.22
C SER A 261 2.40 2.09 -13.09
N GLY A 262 2.31 1.41 -14.22
CA GLY A 262 2.21 -0.03 -14.31
C GLY A 262 0.98 -0.54 -15.05
N MET A 263 -0.04 0.30 -15.31
CA MET A 263 -1.10 -0.04 -16.29
C MET A 263 -0.48 -0.36 -17.65
N SER A 264 0.59 0.36 -18.00
CA SER A 264 1.33 0.21 -19.25
C SER A 264 2.31 -0.97 -19.27
N SER A 265 2.54 -1.67 -18.15
CA SER A 265 3.44 -2.83 -18.08
C SER A 265 3.00 -3.94 -19.03
N LEU A 266 1.70 -4.15 -19.16
CA LEU A 266 1.09 -5.05 -20.14
C LEU A 266 0.39 -4.25 -21.25
N PRO A 267 0.37 -4.74 -22.49
CA PRO A 267 -0.42 -4.13 -23.55
C PRO A 267 -1.91 -4.42 -23.35
N MET A 268 -2.75 -3.39 -23.47
CA MET A 268 -4.21 -3.50 -23.50
C MET A 268 -4.68 -4.28 -24.73
N ALA A 269 -5.85 -4.93 -24.61
CA ALA A 269 -6.42 -5.76 -25.66
C ALA A 269 -7.34 -4.94 -26.59
N PHE A 270 -6.85 -4.63 -27.79
CA PHE A 270 -7.64 -4.03 -28.87
C PHE A 270 -8.23 -5.12 -29.81
N PRO A 271 -9.43 -4.90 -30.37
CA PRO A 271 -10.11 -5.90 -31.20
C PRO A 271 -9.49 -6.08 -32.60
N ASP A 272 -8.83 -5.06 -33.14
CA ASP A 272 -8.21 -5.07 -34.47
C ASP A 272 -6.73 -4.66 -34.38
N ASP A 273 -5.99 -4.92 -35.46
CA ASP A 273 -4.61 -4.44 -35.65
C ASP A 273 -4.58 -2.95 -36.04
N GLY A 274 -3.43 -2.29 -35.86
CA GLY A 274 -3.24 -0.87 -36.21
C GLY A 274 -3.33 0.10 -35.02
N TYR A 275 -3.49 -0.43 -33.81
CA TYR A 275 -3.55 0.34 -32.56
C TYR A 275 -2.25 0.24 -31.75
N GLU A 276 -1.14 -0.23 -32.33
CA GLU A 276 0.13 -0.50 -31.62
C GLU A 276 0.58 0.68 -30.75
N ALA A 277 0.50 1.90 -31.27
CA ALA A 277 0.86 3.13 -30.55
C ALA A 277 -0.11 3.54 -29.42
N LEU A 278 -1.23 2.81 -29.23
CA LEU A 278 -2.28 3.06 -28.25
C LEU A 278 -2.45 1.89 -27.25
N ARG A 279 -1.71 0.79 -27.43
CA ARG A 279 -1.84 -0.42 -26.59
C ARG A 279 -1.31 -0.23 -25.18
N ARG A 280 -0.53 0.83 -24.90
CA ARG A 280 -0.01 1.14 -23.57
C ARG A 280 -0.45 2.53 -23.13
N ALA A 281 -0.95 2.61 -21.90
CA ALA A 281 -1.44 3.85 -21.33
C ALA A 281 -1.26 3.89 -19.82
N GLU A 282 -1.22 5.10 -19.28
CA GLU A 282 -1.35 5.41 -17.86
C GLU A 282 -2.51 6.39 -17.66
N LEU A 283 -3.12 6.34 -16.48
CA LEU A 283 -4.23 7.19 -16.09
C LEU A 283 -3.76 8.25 -15.08
N LEU A 284 -4.41 9.41 -15.11
CA LEU A 284 -4.21 10.43 -14.10
C LEU A 284 -5.51 11.08 -13.66
N VAL A 285 -5.50 11.59 -12.44
CA VAL A 285 -6.53 12.51 -11.92
C VAL A 285 -5.85 13.80 -11.49
N MET A 286 -6.44 14.93 -11.86
CA MET A 286 -6.03 16.26 -11.45
C MET A 286 -6.92 16.74 -10.30
N LEU A 287 -6.31 17.13 -9.18
CA LEU A 287 -7.02 17.43 -7.94
C LEU A 287 -6.74 18.87 -7.47
N PRO A 288 -7.66 19.50 -6.72
CA PRO A 288 -7.41 20.79 -6.09
C PRO A 288 -6.17 20.79 -5.16
N PRO A 289 -5.50 21.94 -4.95
CA PRO A 289 -4.33 22.05 -4.09
C PRO A 289 -4.53 21.59 -2.64
N ASP A 290 -5.76 21.72 -2.14
CA ASP A 290 -6.17 21.40 -0.77
C ASP A 290 -6.75 19.99 -0.62
N TRP A 291 -6.80 19.20 -1.70
CA TRP A 291 -7.25 17.82 -1.64
C TRP A 291 -6.33 16.97 -0.76
N ASN A 292 -6.89 16.25 0.22
CA ASN A 292 -6.12 15.37 1.09
C ASN A 292 -5.87 14.02 0.40
N VAL A 293 -4.77 13.93 -0.35
CA VAL A 293 -4.37 12.69 -1.05
C VAL A 293 -3.93 11.55 -0.12
N ARG A 294 -3.71 11.84 1.18
CA ARG A 294 -3.31 10.86 2.20
C ARG A 294 -4.48 10.39 3.09
N ALA A 295 -5.70 10.80 2.80
CA ALA A 295 -6.88 10.30 3.50
C ALA A 295 -6.99 8.77 3.32
N GLN A 296 -7.35 8.03 4.38
CA GLN A 296 -7.46 6.56 4.33
C GLN A 296 -8.91 6.04 4.39
N GLU A 297 -9.85 6.78 5.00
CA GLU A 297 -11.24 6.34 5.19
C GLU A 297 -12.27 7.49 5.02
N ASP A 298 -12.08 8.33 4.00
CA ASP A 298 -12.99 9.44 3.71
C ASP A 298 -13.45 9.42 2.25
N VAL A 299 -14.54 10.13 1.95
CA VAL A 299 -15.07 10.32 0.58
C VAL A 299 -14.04 10.94 -0.37
N SER A 300 -12.97 11.54 0.14
CA SER A 300 -11.84 12.07 -0.63
C SER A 300 -10.89 11.00 -1.20
N THR A 301 -11.03 9.73 -0.82
CA THR A 301 -10.17 8.60 -1.25
C THR A 301 -10.46 8.08 -2.66
N TRP A 302 -11.63 8.40 -3.21
CA TRP A 302 -12.09 7.82 -4.48
C TRP A 302 -11.13 7.99 -5.66
N PRO A 303 -10.39 9.11 -5.84
CA PRO A 303 -9.51 9.26 -7.00
C PRO A 303 -8.45 8.17 -7.04
N MET A 304 -7.86 7.87 -5.89
CA MET A 304 -6.84 6.83 -5.73
C MET A 304 -7.42 5.44 -5.99
N GLN A 305 -8.57 5.15 -5.39
CA GLN A 305 -9.26 3.86 -5.55
C GLN A 305 -9.62 3.60 -7.02
N TRP A 306 -10.22 4.59 -7.69
CA TRP A 306 -10.62 4.46 -9.09
C TRP A 306 -9.43 4.40 -10.06
N LEU A 307 -8.33 5.09 -9.80
CA LEU A 307 -7.10 4.92 -10.59
C LEU A 307 -6.62 3.46 -10.54
N LYS A 308 -6.52 2.87 -9.35
CA LYS A 308 -6.08 1.47 -9.18
C LYS A 308 -7.03 0.45 -9.81
N ILE A 309 -8.34 0.67 -9.72
CA ILE A 309 -9.36 -0.18 -10.37
C ILE A 309 -9.24 -0.09 -11.90
N LEU A 310 -9.19 1.13 -12.44
CA LEU A 310 -9.20 1.35 -13.89
C LEU A 310 -7.89 0.98 -14.57
N ALA A 311 -6.76 1.04 -13.87
CA ALA A 311 -5.48 0.57 -14.37
C ALA A 311 -5.44 -0.95 -14.60
N ARG A 312 -6.17 -1.73 -13.79
CA ARG A 312 -6.25 -3.19 -13.92
C ARG A 312 -7.34 -3.65 -14.89
N LEU A 313 -8.42 -2.88 -15.01
CA LEU A 313 -9.60 -3.22 -15.80
C LEU A 313 -9.29 -3.71 -17.23
N PRO A 314 -8.40 -3.07 -18.03
CA PRO A 314 -8.06 -3.55 -19.37
C PRO A 314 -7.49 -4.98 -19.38
N HIS A 315 -6.75 -5.33 -18.33
CA HIS A 315 -6.03 -6.60 -18.24
C HIS A 315 -6.94 -7.71 -17.70
N GLU A 316 -7.70 -7.40 -16.64
CA GLU A 316 -8.65 -8.34 -16.04
C GLU A 316 -9.83 -8.67 -16.95
N GLN A 317 -10.30 -7.69 -17.73
CA GLN A 317 -11.45 -7.84 -18.62
C GLN A 317 -11.03 -8.06 -20.09
N HIS A 318 -9.73 -8.19 -20.37
CA HIS A 318 -9.19 -8.31 -21.73
C HIS A 318 -9.78 -7.28 -22.70
N THR A 319 -9.71 -6.02 -22.30
CA THR A 319 -10.26 -4.86 -23.01
C THR A 319 -9.22 -3.73 -23.11
N TRP A 320 -9.65 -2.54 -23.55
CA TRP A 320 -8.83 -1.35 -23.62
C TRP A 320 -9.56 -0.12 -23.07
N LEU A 321 -8.77 0.84 -22.61
CA LEU A 321 -9.27 2.12 -22.12
C LEU A 321 -8.58 3.26 -22.88
N GLY A 322 -9.36 4.21 -23.39
CA GLY A 322 -8.81 5.30 -24.19
C GLY A 322 -9.81 6.42 -24.45
N TYR A 323 -9.42 7.33 -25.34
CA TYR A 323 -10.17 8.55 -25.63
C TYR A 323 -11.68 8.32 -25.84
N GLY A 324 -12.49 9.03 -25.06
CA GLY A 324 -13.94 9.05 -25.18
C GLY A 324 -14.67 7.93 -24.44
N HIS A 325 -13.95 6.96 -23.86
CA HIS A 325 -14.55 5.96 -22.98
C HIS A 325 -15.13 6.60 -21.72
N THR A 326 -16.22 6.03 -21.23
CA THR A 326 -16.86 6.45 -19.99
C THR A 326 -17.08 5.26 -19.08
N ILE A 327 -16.70 5.40 -17.82
CA ILE A 327 -16.89 4.38 -16.78
C ILE A 327 -17.89 4.90 -15.77
N THR A 328 -18.94 4.12 -15.50
CA THR A 328 -20.00 4.50 -14.56
C THR A 328 -19.71 3.90 -13.18
N PHE A 329 -20.08 4.63 -12.12
CA PHE A 329 -19.92 4.17 -10.75
C PHE A 329 -21.02 3.18 -10.30
N SER A 330 -22.07 3.04 -11.13
CA SER A 330 -23.19 2.10 -10.97
C SER A 330 -23.52 1.47 -12.32
N GLU A 331 -24.07 0.26 -12.29
CA GLU A 331 -24.41 -0.52 -13.49
C GLU A 331 -25.43 0.18 -14.39
N ASP A 332 -26.37 0.92 -13.80
CA ASP A 332 -27.41 1.67 -14.52
C ASP A 332 -27.05 3.15 -14.76
N ALA A 333 -25.87 3.58 -14.32
CA ALA A 333 -25.39 4.97 -14.36
C ALA A 333 -26.30 5.99 -13.67
N THR A 334 -27.17 5.58 -12.74
CA THR A 334 -28.11 6.49 -12.08
C THR A 334 -27.60 7.02 -10.74
N ALA A 335 -26.80 6.23 -10.02
CA ALA A 335 -26.28 6.59 -8.72
C ALA A 335 -25.00 7.42 -8.85
N THR A 336 -24.91 8.49 -8.05
CA THR A 336 -23.66 9.23 -7.88
C THR A 336 -22.75 8.50 -6.90
N LEU A 337 -21.44 8.63 -7.09
CA LEU A 337 -20.45 8.15 -6.15
C LEU A 337 -20.59 8.88 -4.81
N LEU A 338 -20.55 8.12 -3.71
CA LEU A 338 -20.76 8.64 -2.36
C LEU A 338 -19.87 9.86 -2.07
N GLY A 339 -20.48 10.93 -1.56
CA GLY A 339 -19.78 12.18 -1.25
C GLY A 339 -19.44 13.06 -2.46
N THR A 340 -19.84 12.68 -3.67
CA THR A 340 -19.62 13.45 -4.90
C THR A 340 -20.92 13.64 -5.67
N PRO A 341 -21.03 14.67 -6.53
CA PRO A 341 -22.18 14.85 -7.41
C PRO A 341 -22.05 14.10 -8.75
N PHE A 342 -21.03 13.24 -8.89
CA PHE A 342 -20.65 12.62 -10.16
C PHE A 342 -21.12 11.16 -10.25
N ASN A 343 -21.53 10.71 -11.44
CA ASN A 343 -21.96 9.32 -11.66
C ASN A 343 -20.99 8.51 -12.55
N SER A 344 -20.02 9.17 -13.19
CA SER A 344 -19.14 8.54 -14.16
C SER A 344 -17.82 9.30 -14.35
N LEU A 345 -16.84 8.63 -14.96
CA LEU A 345 -15.53 9.14 -15.34
C LEU A 345 -15.36 9.06 -16.86
N LEU A 346 -14.98 10.17 -17.48
CA LEU A 346 -14.64 10.28 -18.90
C LEU A 346 -13.12 10.25 -19.09
N VAL A 347 -12.65 9.48 -20.08
CA VAL A 347 -11.23 9.37 -20.42
C VAL A 347 -10.88 10.35 -21.54
N LEU A 348 -10.00 11.32 -21.26
CA LEU A 348 -9.53 12.32 -22.23
C LEU A 348 -8.01 12.49 -22.16
N PRO A 349 -7.32 12.86 -23.26
CA PRO A 349 -5.97 13.41 -23.17
C PRO A 349 -5.95 14.62 -22.23
N PRO A 350 -4.95 14.76 -21.36
CA PRO A 350 -4.81 15.96 -20.53
C PRO A 350 -4.53 17.16 -21.44
N ARG A 351 -5.33 18.22 -21.30
CA ARG A 351 -5.29 19.42 -22.15
C ARG A 351 -4.57 20.59 -21.46
N THR A 352 -4.52 20.60 -20.14
CA THR A 352 -3.85 21.65 -19.36
C THR A 352 -2.40 21.29 -19.00
N LEU A 353 -2.00 20.03 -19.24
CA LEU A 353 -0.62 19.58 -19.06
C LEU A 353 0.25 19.84 -20.30
N PRO A 354 1.60 19.90 -20.14
CA PRO A 354 2.51 20.11 -21.27
C PRO A 354 2.35 19.07 -22.39
N GLU A 355 2.49 19.50 -23.65
CA GLU A 355 2.42 18.60 -24.81
C GLU A 355 3.53 17.53 -24.81
N ASP A 356 4.65 17.78 -24.14
CA ASP A 356 5.74 16.81 -24.02
C ASP A 356 5.55 15.83 -22.86
N PHE A 357 4.48 15.98 -22.05
CA PHE A 357 4.07 15.01 -21.03
C PHE A 357 3.11 13.96 -21.58
N VAL A 358 2.18 14.33 -22.48
CA VAL A 358 1.04 13.46 -22.86
C VAL A 358 1.43 12.11 -23.47
N ARG A 359 2.69 11.94 -23.89
CA ARG A 359 3.27 10.67 -24.37
C ARG A 359 4.71 10.50 -23.88
N LEU A 360 5.05 9.27 -23.53
CA LEU A 360 6.42 8.82 -23.27
C LEU A 360 6.84 7.82 -24.36
N GLN A 361 8.02 8.03 -24.92
CA GLN A 361 8.72 7.07 -25.78
C GLN A 361 9.67 6.27 -24.91
N THR A 362 9.46 4.97 -24.78
CA THR A 362 10.27 4.10 -23.93
C THR A 362 11.57 3.68 -24.62
N ALA A 363 12.55 3.24 -23.85
CA ALA A 363 13.86 2.81 -24.36
C ALA A 363 13.78 1.62 -25.33
N ASP A 364 12.78 0.76 -25.16
CA ASP A 364 12.53 -0.39 -26.03
C ASP A 364 11.67 -0.08 -27.26
N GLY A 365 11.21 1.19 -27.41
CA GLY A 365 10.53 1.69 -28.60
C GLY A 365 9.01 1.65 -28.56
N GLU A 366 8.42 1.36 -27.40
CA GLU A 366 6.98 1.46 -27.16
C GLU A 366 6.55 2.91 -26.87
N VAL A 367 5.24 3.17 -26.98
CA VAL A 367 4.63 4.48 -26.69
C VAL A 367 3.64 4.33 -25.56
N ILE A 368 3.87 5.05 -24.46
CA ILE A 368 2.93 5.13 -23.33
C ILE A 368 2.13 6.44 -23.46
N ASN A 369 0.80 6.33 -23.49
CA ASN A 369 -0.11 7.47 -23.57
C ASN A 369 -0.68 7.81 -22.19
N PHE A 370 -0.72 9.09 -21.83
CA PHE A 370 -1.32 9.52 -20.56
C PHE A 370 -2.74 10.04 -20.80
N TYR A 371 -3.71 9.53 -20.02
CA TYR A 371 -5.10 9.97 -20.08
C TYR A 371 -5.59 10.50 -18.72
N ALA A 372 -6.23 11.67 -18.74
CA ALA A 372 -6.94 12.22 -17.60
C ALA A 372 -8.33 11.59 -17.44
N LEU A 373 -8.69 11.27 -16.21
CA LEU A 373 -10.04 10.89 -15.80
C LEU A 373 -10.80 12.15 -15.37
N VAL A 374 -11.85 12.50 -16.11
CA VAL A 374 -12.67 13.69 -15.87
C VAL A 374 -14.04 13.26 -15.37
N PRO A 375 -14.43 13.58 -14.12
CA PRO A 375 -15.72 13.17 -13.59
C PRO A 375 -16.88 13.95 -14.21
N LEU A 376 -17.96 13.24 -14.54
CA LEU A 376 -19.16 13.78 -15.18
C LEU A 376 -20.35 13.82 -14.21
N TYR A 377 -21.13 14.90 -14.30
CA TYR A 377 -22.47 14.93 -13.73
C TYR A 377 -23.42 14.01 -14.51
N PRO A 378 -24.53 13.55 -13.90
CA PRO A 378 -25.53 12.74 -14.59
C PRO A 378 -26.05 13.35 -15.89
N ALA A 379 -26.29 14.67 -15.95
CA ALA A 379 -26.76 15.30 -17.18
C ALA A 379 -25.68 15.39 -18.26
N GLU A 380 -24.41 15.51 -17.88
CA GLU A 380 -23.26 15.53 -18.80
C GLU A 380 -23.03 14.14 -19.41
N PHE A 381 -23.10 13.10 -18.58
CA PHE A 381 -23.12 11.72 -19.05
C PHE A 381 -24.27 11.49 -20.04
N ALA A 382 -25.50 11.86 -19.67
CA ALA A 382 -26.66 11.71 -20.54
C ALA A 382 -26.55 12.53 -21.84
N LEU A 383 -25.92 13.71 -21.80
CA LEU A 383 -25.64 14.51 -23.00
C LEU A 383 -24.68 13.76 -23.94
N LYS A 384 -23.59 13.19 -23.42
CA LYS A 384 -22.66 12.40 -24.22
C LYS A 384 -23.33 11.17 -24.83
N GLU A 385 -24.13 10.44 -24.06
CA GLU A 385 -24.83 9.24 -24.55
C GLU A 385 -25.86 9.57 -25.64
N ARG A 386 -26.51 10.75 -25.54
CA ARG A 386 -27.53 11.18 -26.51
C ARG A 386 -26.94 11.83 -27.77
N ASP A 387 -26.00 12.76 -27.60
CA ASP A 387 -25.54 13.69 -28.64
C ASP A 387 -24.06 13.47 -29.03
N GLY A 388 -23.34 12.59 -28.33
CA GLY A 388 -21.94 12.24 -28.59
C GLY A 388 -20.91 13.08 -27.84
N LEU A 389 -19.65 12.64 -27.89
CA LEU A 389 -18.53 13.26 -27.18
C LEU A 389 -18.30 14.73 -27.59
N GLU A 390 -18.37 15.04 -28.88
CA GLU A 390 -18.14 16.41 -29.39
C GLU A 390 -19.16 17.43 -28.85
N ALA A 391 -20.41 17.00 -28.64
CA ALA A 391 -21.44 17.83 -28.04
C ALA A 391 -21.09 18.17 -26.58
N LEU A 392 -20.62 17.17 -25.82
CA LEU A 392 -20.15 17.37 -24.45
C LEU A 392 -18.90 18.27 -24.40
N LEU A 393 -17.90 18.02 -25.25
CA LEU A 393 -16.68 18.84 -25.30
C LEU A 393 -16.96 20.30 -25.68
N THR A 394 -17.95 20.55 -26.54
CA THR A 394 -18.42 21.91 -26.86
C THR A 394 -18.96 22.61 -25.61
N ARG A 395 -19.72 21.91 -24.76
CA ARG A 395 -20.21 22.45 -23.48
C ARG A 395 -19.07 22.68 -22.49
N PHE A 396 -18.13 21.75 -22.38
CA PHE A 396 -16.94 21.91 -21.53
C PHE A 396 -16.17 23.17 -21.91
N ASN A 397 -15.92 23.40 -23.20
CA ASN A 397 -15.22 24.57 -23.68
C ASN A 397 -15.99 25.88 -23.39
N ALA A 398 -17.32 25.89 -23.57
CA ALA A 398 -18.16 27.06 -23.28
C ALA A 398 -18.23 27.38 -21.78
N SER A 399 -18.11 26.36 -20.92
CA SER A 399 -18.13 26.48 -19.46
C SER A 399 -16.73 26.51 -18.82
N HIS A 400 -15.67 26.53 -19.62
CA HIS A 400 -14.26 26.48 -19.16
C HIS A 400 -13.94 25.29 -18.23
N ILE A 401 -14.59 24.14 -18.45
CA ILE A 401 -14.36 22.92 -17.68
C ILE A 401 -13.03 22.30 -18.13
N THR A 402 -12.17 22.05 -17.15
CA THR A 402 -10.86 21.39 -17.29
C THR A 402 -10.92 19.98 -16.70
N GLU A 403 -9.82 19.23 -16.81
CA GLU A 403 -9.66 17.93 -16.14
C GLU A 403 -9.50 18.00 -14.61
N CYS A 404 -9.27 19.18 -14.03
CA CYS A 404 -9.18 19.32 -12.56
C CYS A 404 -10.54 19.07 -11.91
N VAL A 405 -10.56 18.17 -10.93
CA VAL A 405 -11.77 17.84 -10.16
C VAL A 405 -12.23 19.07 -9.39
N ASP A 406 -13.48 19.48 -9.63
CA ASP A 406 -14.15 20.53 -8.86
C ASP A 406 -15.55 20.04 -8.49
N LEU A 407 -15.74 19.71 -7.21
CA LEU A 407 -17.01 19.22 -6.67
C LEU A 407 -18.13 20.29 -6.70
N SER A 408 -17.76 21.56 -6.89
CA SER A 408 -18.66 22.72 -6.85
C SER A 408 -18.94 23.33 -8.23
N ARG A 409 -18.36 22.78 -9.31
CA ARG A 409 -18.56 23.31 -10.66
C ARG A 409 -20.00 23.17 -11.12
N VAL A 410 -20.39 23.99 -12.09
CA VAL A 410 -21.71 23.90 -12.71
C VAL A 410 -21.77 22.66 -13.62
N ASP A 411 -22.88 21.93 -13.55
CA ASP A 411 -23.25 20.92 -14.55
C ASP A 411 -23.58 21.65 -15.86
N CYS A 412 -22.74 21.50 -16.88
CA CYS A 412 -22.88 22.24 -18.15
C CYS A 412 -23.98 21.71 -19.06
N ALA A 413 -24.61 20.60 -18.68
CA ALA A 413 -25.71 19.95 -19.37
C ALA A 413 -27.03 19.99 -18.59
N ALA A 414 -27.02 20.44 -17.33
CA ALA A 414 -28.23 20.75 -16.57
C ALA A 414 -29.03 21.83 -17.31
N SER A 415 -30.27 21.50 -17.66
CA SER A 415 -31.22 22.39 -18.32
C SER A 415 -32.04 23.17 -17.30
#